data_AF-A0A117L945-F1
#
_entry.id   AF-A0A117L945-F1
#
_cell.length_a   1.000
_cell.length_b   1.000
_cell.length_c   1.000
_cell.angle_alpha   90.00
_cell.angle_beta   90.00
_cell.angle_gamma   90.00
#
_symmetry.space_group_name_H-M   'P 1'
#
loop_
_entity.id
_entity.type
_entity.pdbx_description
1 polymer ?
#
loop_
_entity_poly.entity_id
_entity_poly.type
_entity_poly.pdbx_seq_one_letter_code
_entity_poly.pdbx_strand_id
1 'polypeptide(L)'
;IGLPFSILIGLFTAVADLIPIFGPVVAAVPVVGFALAESRLKGVLMLGIYLLAQQIESSVLVPRLMGERIGLHPLVVVFVLLAGGYLFGPLGVILAVPFAGIIRLVVRFFWSKLV
;
A
#
# COMPACT_ATOMS: atom_id res chain seq x y z
N ILE A 1 -2.97 -2.03 -22.54
CA ILE A 1 -2.70 -3.31 -23.24
C ILE A 1 -3.96 -4.13 -23.58
N GLY A 2 -5.16 -3.53 -23.52
CA GLY A 2 -6.40 -4.19 -23.94
C GLY A 2 -6.74 -5.46 -23.16
N LEU A 3 -6.50 -5.47 -21.84
CA LEU A 3 -6.90 -6.56 -20.96
C LEU A 3 -8.42 -6.51 -20.70
N PRO A 4 -9.13 -7.64 -20.77
CA PRO A 4 -10.51 -7.69 -20.30
C PRO A 4 -10.55 -7.39 -18.80
N PHE A 5 -11.68 -6.83 -18.34
CA PHE A 5 -11.90 -6.50 -16.92
C PHE A 5 -10.90 -5.49 -16.33
N SER A 6 -10.22 -4.68 -17.16
CA SER A 6 -9.23 -3.69 -16.72
C SER A 6 -9.74 -2.74 -15.63
N ILE A 7 -11.00 -2.32 -15.72
CA ILE A 7 -11.65 -1.47 -14.70
C ILE A 7 -11.76 -2.20 -13.36
N LEU A 8 -12.20 -3.47 -13.37
CA LEU A 8 -12.35 -4.27 -12.16
C LEU A 8 -10.99 -4.55 -11.51
N ILE A 9 -9.98 -4.87 -12.31
CA ILE A 9 -8.61 -5.08 -11.86
C ILE A 9 -8.05 -3.79 -11.24
N GLY A 10 -8.29 -2.64 -11.87
CA GLY A 10 -7.90 -1.33 -11.35
C GLY A 10 -8.58 -0.99 -10.03
N LEU A 11 -9.89 -1.24 -9.91
CA LEU A 11 -10.63 -1.02 -8.67
C LEU A 11 -10.14 -1.94 -7.54
N PHE A 12 -9.90 -3.22 -7.84
CA PHE A 12 -9.32 -4.16 -6.88
C PHE A 12 -7.95 -3.68 -6.40
N THR A 13 -7.09 -3.25 -7.33
CA THR A 13 -5.76 -2.71 -7.03
C THR A 13 -5.88 -1.50 -6.10
N ALA A 14 -6.76 -0.55 -6.42
CA ALA A 14 -6.99 0.64 -5.59
C ALA A 14 -7.47 0.29 -4.17
N VAL A 15 -8.34 -0.70 -4.02
CA VAL A 15 -8.80 -1.16 -2.69
C VAL A 15 -7.68 -1.88 -1.94
N ALA A 16 -6.92 -2.73 -2.62
CA ALA A 16 -5.79 -3.43 -2.01
C ALA A 16 -4.72 -2.44 -1.52
N ASP A 17 -4.39 -1.43 -2.32
CA ASP A 17 -3.38 -0.40 -2.02
C ASP A 17 -3.73 0.47 -0.80
N LEU A 18 -4.96 0.40 -0.28
CA LEU A 18 -5.31 0.97 1.03
C LEU A 18 -4.51 0.33 2.18
N ILE A 19 -3.98 -0.88 1.99
CA ILE A 19 -3.15 -1.60 2.97
C ILE A 19 -1.68 -1.39 2.57
N PRO A 20 -0.91 -0.57 3.30
CA PRO A 20 0.48 -0.30 2.92
C PRO A 20 1.32 -1.58 2.96
N ILE A 21 2.30 -1.67 2.05
CA ILE A 21 3.23 -2.80 1.87
C ILE A 21 2.55 -4.07 1.33
N PHE A 22 1.43 -4.50 1.93
CA PHE A 22 0.73 -5.73 1.53
C PHE A 22 -0.18 -5.53 0.32
N GLY A 23 -0.85 -4.38 0.22
CA GLY A 23 -1.76 -4.03 -0.86
C GLY A 23 -1.18 -4.24 -2.25
N PRO A 24 -0.03 -3.62 -2.55
CA PRO A 24 0.66 -3.82 -3.81
C PRO A 24 1.01 -5.28 -4.10
N VAL A 25 1.46 -6.02 -3.08
CA VAL A 25 1.83 -7.43 -3.24
C VAL A 25 0.60 -8.29 -3.54
N VAL A 26 -0.50 -8.05 -2.82
CA VAL A 26 -1.76 -8.76 -2.99
C VAL A 26 -2.41 -8.41 -4.33
N ALA A 27 -2.34 -7.15 -4.77
CA ALA A 27 -2.85 -6.69 -6.05
C ALA A 27 -2.06 -7.25 -7.24
N ALA A 28 -0.74 -7.36 -7.13
CA ALA A 28 0.11 -7.88 -8.20
C ALA A 28 -0.32 -9.28 -8.67
N VAL A 29 -0.75 -10.15 -7.76
CA VAL A 29 -1.11 -11.55 -8.06
C VAL A 29 -2.25 -11.64 -9.09
N PRO A 30 -3.45 -11.11 -8.85
CA PRO A 30 -4.51 -11.14 -9.85
C PRO A 30 -4.20 -10.27 -11.06
N VAL A 31 -3.59 -9.08 -10.88
CA VAL A 31 -3.28 -8.18 -12.00
C VAL A 31 -2.39 -8.86 -13.04
N VAL A 32 -1.29 -9.47 -12.60
CA VAL A 32 -0.34 -10.16 -13.48
C VAL A 32 -0.89 -11.53 -13.87
N GLY A 33 -1.59 -12.22 -12.97
CA GLY A 33 -2.22 -13.51 -13.23
C GLY A 33 -3.23 -13.46 -14.36
N PHE A 34 -4.16 -12.49 -14.36
CA PHE A 34 -5.11 -12.31 -15.46
C PHE A 34 -4.40 -11.95 -16.78
N ALA A 35 -3.35 -11.13 -16.70
CA ALA A 35 -2.59 -10.77 -17.89
C ALA A 35 -1.83 -11.95 -18.51
N LEU A 36 -1.26 -12.81 -17.67
CA LEU A 36 -0.61 -14.06 -18.08
C LEU A 36 -1.61 -15.06 -18.65
N ALA A 37 -2.81 -15.14 -18.08
CA ALA A 37 -3.88 -16.01 -18.56
C ALA A 37 -4.33 -15.63 -19.98
N GLU A 38 -4.28 -14.34 -20.33
CA GLU A 38 -4.60 -13.90 -21.70
C GLU A 38 -3.46 -14.15 -22.68
N SER A 39 -2.22 -13.79 -22.34
CA SER A 39 -1.04 -14.23 -23.09
C SER A 39 0.25 -14.00 -22.30
N ARG A 40 1.29 -14.80 -22.58
CA ARG A 40 2.62 -14.62 -21.98
C ARG A 40 3.18 -13.21 -22.18
N LEU A 41 3.01 -12.64 -23.38
CA LEU A 41 3.49 -11.29 -23.70
C LEU A 41 2.75 -10.23 -22.87
N LYS A 42 1.41 -10.32 -22.77
CA LYS A 42 0.61 -9.40 -21.95
C LYS A 42 0.96 -9.51 -20.47
N GLY A 43 1.22 -10.71 -19.96
CA GLY A 43 1.66 -10.92 -18.58
C GLY A 43 2.98 -10.21 -18.26
N VAL A 44 4.00 -10.39 -19.11
CA VAL A 44 5.30 -9.71 -18.94
C VAL A 44 5.15 -8.19 -19.03
N LEU A 45 4.39 -7.70 -20.02
CA LEU A 45 4.12 -6.27 -20.16
C LEU A 45 3.37 -5.72 -18.94
N MET A 46 2.37 -6.43 -18.43
CA MET A 46 1.60 -5.98 -17.28
C MET A 46 2.45 -5.96 -16.01
N LEU A 47 3.31 -6.97 -15.80
CA LEU A 47 4.27 -6.97 -14.69
C LEU A 47 5.18 -5.73 -14.76
N GLY A 48 5.75 -5.43 -15.93
CA GLY A 48 6.57 -4.25 -16.13
C GLY A 48 5.81 -2.94 -15.86
N ILE A 49 4.59 -2.81 -16.38
CA ILE A 49 3.72 -1.65 -16.13
C ILE A 49 3.40 -1.51 -14.65
N TYR A 50 3.07 -2.62 -13.98
CA TYR A 50 2.71 -2.63 -12.57
C TYR A 50 3.90 -2.21 -11.68
N LEU A 51 5.09 -2.75 -11.94
CA LEU A 51 6.30 -2.37 -11.22
C LEU A 51 6.67 -0.90 -11.44
N LEU A 52 6.54 -0.40 -12.68
CA LEU A 52 6.76 1.02 -12.97
C LEU A 52 5.75 1.92 -12.25
N ALA A 53 4.47 1.53 -12.23
CA ALA A 53 3.43 2.26 -11.51
C ALA A 53 3.75 2.32 -10.01
N GLN A 54 4.11 1.18 -9.40
CA GLN A 54 4.50 1.10 -7.99
C GLN A 54 5.76 1.91 -7.67
N GLN A 55 6.73 1.95 -8.59
CA GLN A 55 7.93 2.75 -8.41
C GLN A 55 7.62 4.26 -8.45
N ILE A 56 6.77 4.69 -9.39
CA ILE A 56 6.31 6.07 -9.49
C ILE A 56 5.50 6.44 -8.24
N GLU A 57 4.61 5.55 -7.80
CA GLU A 57 3.81 5.75 -6.61
C GLU A 57 4.68 5.94 -5.37
N SER A 58 5.56 4.97 -5.08
CA SER A 58 6.41 4.98 -3.89
C SER A 58 7.46 6.10 -3.89
N SER A 59 7.98 6.49 -5.06
CA SER A 59 9.08 7.47 -5.16
C SER A 59 8.62 8.89 -5.44
N VAL A 60 7.42 9.09 -6.01
CA VAL A 60 6.93 10.41 -6.41
C VAL A 60 5.60 10.75 -5.76
N LEU A 61 4.58 9.89 -5.88
CA LEU A 61 3.25 10.21 -5.36
C LEU A 61 3.24 10.24 -3.84
N VAL A 62 3.75 9.19 -3.19
CA VAL A 62 3.78 9.07 -1.73
C VAL A 62 4.51 10.27 -1.11
N PRO A 63 5.74 10.65 -1.51
CA PRO A 63 6.41 11.82 -0.94
C PRO A 63 5.68 13.15 -1.20
N ARG A 64 5.06 13.33 -2.37
CA ARG A 64 4.35 14.58 -2.72
C ARG A 64 3.00 14.72 -2.03
N LEU A 65 2.26 13.62 -1.87
CA LEU A 65 0.92 13.62 -1.28
C LEU A 65 0.96 13.55 0.25
N MET A 66 1.88 12.74 0.80
CA MET A 66 1.97 12.53 2.25
C MET A 66 2.96 13.48 2.94
N GLY A 67 3.73 14.25 2.16
CA GLY A 67 4.78 15.12 2.68
C GLY A 67 5.92 14.32 3.31
N GLU A 68 7.05 15.00 3.54
CA GLU A 68 8.17 14.39 4.25
C GLU A 68 7.76 13.95 5.67
N ARG A 69 7.62 12.63 5.85
CA ARG A 69 7.85 11.89 7.10
C ARG A 69 6.66 11.73 8.07
N ILE A 70 5.81 10.73 7.78
CA ILE A 70 5.22 9.93 8.88
C ILE A 70 6.34 9.19 9.64
N GLY A 71 7.47 8.90 8.97
CA GLY A 71 8.73 8.44 9.57
C GLY A 71 8.62 7.13 10.35
N LEU A 72 7.60 6.33 10.05
CA LEU A 72 7.41 5.01 10.62
C LEU A 72 8.35 4.04 9.91
N HIS A 73 9.08 3.26 10.70
CA HIS A 73 9.88 2.17 10.15
C HIS A 73 8.93 1.10 9.55
N PRO A 74 9.25 0.49 8.40
CA PRO A 74 8.37 -0.52 7.77
C PRO A 74 7.94 -1.64 8.71
N LEU A 75 8.82 -2.09 9.61
CA LEU A 75 8.47 -3.08 10.64
C LEU A 75 7.35 -2.60 11.58
N VAL A 76 7.36 -1.32 11.98
CA VAL A 76 6.30 -0.74 12.82
C VAL A 76 4.97 -0.78 12.08
N VAL A 77 4.98 -0.49 10.77
CA VAL A 77 3.78 -0.58 9.93
C VAL A 77 3.23 -1.99 9.94
N VAL A 78 4.07 -3.01 9.74
CA VAL A 78 3.65 -4.43 9.80
C VAL A 78 3.03 -4.76 11.16
N PHE A 79 3.68 -4.41 12.27
CA PHE A 79 3.16 -4.68 13.60
C PHE A 79 1.81 -4.01 13.86
N VAL A 80 1.66 -2.75 13.47
CA VAL A 80 0.41 -2.03 13.71
C VAL A 80 -0.71 -2.51 12.78
N LEU A 81 -0.40 -2.96 11.56
CA LEU A 81 -1.36 -3.63 10.68
C LEU A 81 -1.87 -4.94 11.28
N LEU A 82 -0.97 -5.77 11.82
CA LEU A 82 -1.34 -7.02 12.50
C LEU A 82 -2.16 -6.75 13.76
N ALA A 83 -1.74 -5.80 14.59
CA ALA A 83 -2.46 -5.41 15.80
C ALA A 83 -3.83 -4.81 15.48
N GLY A 84 -3.92 -3.89 14.52
CA GLY A 84 -5.16 -3.29 14.06
C GLY A 84 -6.12 -4.33 13.47
N GLY A 85 -5.60 -5.23 12.62
CA GLY A 85 -6.37 -6.32 12.07
C GLY A 85 -6.91 -7.30 13.11
N TYR A 86 -6.12 -7.62 14.14
CA TYR A 86 -6.55 -8.47 15.23
C TYR A 86 -7.63 -7.81 16.12
N LEU A 87 -7.49 -6.50 16.40
CA LEU A 87 -8.38 -5.79 17.32
C LEU A 87 -9.70 -5.33 16.68
N PHE A 88 -9.66 -4.84 15.44
CA PHE A 88 -10.79 -4.19 14.76
C PHE A 88 -11.09 -4.77 13.37
N GLY A 89 -10.49 -5.92 13.03
CA GLY A 89 -10.73 -6.58 11.75
C GLY A 89 -10.26 -5.75 10.55
N PRO A 90 -10.94 -5.85 9.38
CA PRO A 90 -10.54 -5.14 8.15
C PRO A 90 -10.43 -3.62 8.31
N LEU A 91 -11.35 -3.01 9.06
CA LEU A 91 -11.31 -1.57 9.33
C LEU A 91 -10.06 -1.18 10.14
N GLY A 92 -9.64 -2.04 11.06
CA GLY A 92 -8.42 -1.87 11.82
C GLY A 92 -7.16 -1.86 10.96
N VAL A 93 -7.11 -2.67 9.91
CA VAL A 93 -5.99 -2.70 8.96
C VAL A 93 -5.90 -1.40 8.15
N ILE A 94 -7.03 -0.90 7.65
CA ILE A 94 -7.08 0.34 6.85
C ILE A 94 -6.66 1.54 7.71
N LEU A 95 -7.10 1.59 8.97
CA LEU A 95 -6.86 2.72 9.86
C LEU A 95 -5.56 2.58 10.67
N ALA A 96 -4.91 1.41 10.68
CA ALA A 96 -3.71 1.13 11.47
C ALA A 96 -2.60 2.17 11.30
N VAL A 97 -2.23 2.47 10.06
CA VAL A 97 -1.11 3.37 9.73
C VAL A 97 -1.37 4.82 10.13
N PRO A 98 -2.52 5.45 9.81
CA PRO A 98 -2.79 6.81 10.27
C PRO A 98 -2.84 6.90 11.80
N PHE A 99 -3.44 5.93 12.50
CA PHE A 99 -3.41 5.89 13.96
C PHE A 99 -2.00 5.76 14.52
N ALA A 100 -1.16 4.88 13.95
CA ALA A 100 0.25 4.76 14.33
C ALA A 100 1.01 6.08 14.18
N GLY A 101 0.74 6.81 13.09
CA GLY A 101 1.30 8.13 12.82
C GLY A 101 0.91 9.16 13.88
N ILE A 102 -0.38 9.20 14.25
CA ILE A 102 -0.90 10.10 15.30
C ILE A 102 -0.25 9.78 16.64
N ILE A 103 -0.21 8.50 17.04
CA ILE A 103 0.41 8.08 18.31
C ILE A 103 1.89 8.49 18.34
N ARG A 104 2.64 8.22 17.26
CA ARG A 104 4.05 8.62 17.15
C ARG A 104 4.24 10.13 17.28
N LEU A 105 3.36 10.92 16.64
CA LEU A 105 3.41 12.38 16.71
C LEU A 105 3.18 12.88 18.15
N VAL A 106 2.16 12.35 18.83
CA VAL A 106 1.84 12.70 20.22
C VAL A 106 3.00 12.35 21.15
N VAL A 107 3.54 11.13 21.06
CA VAL A 107 4.69 10.69 21.89
C VAL A 107 5.89 11.60 21.66
N ARG A 108 6.20 11.92 20.39
CA ARG A 108 7.33 12.80 20.05
C ARG A 108 7.14 14.22 20.58
N PHE A 109 5.94 14.76 20.49
CA PHE A 109 5.61 16.10 20.99
C PHE A 109 5.83 16.21 22.50
N PHE A 110 5.33 15.24 23.28
CA PHE A 110 5.53 15.23 24.73
C PHE A 110 7.00 15.01 25.10
N TRP A 111 7.71 14.12 24.41
CA TRP A 111 9.12 13.87 24.68
C TRP A 111 9.97 15.13 24.47
N SER A 112 9.75 15.86 23.37
CA SER A 112 10.47 17.12 23.10
C SER A 112 10.17 18.26 24.06
N LYS A 113 9.09 18.15 24.86
CA LYS A 113 8.70 19.17 25.83
C LYS A 113 9.17 18.82 27.25
N LEU A 114 9.41 17.53 27.53
CA LEU A 114 9.87 17.05 28.84
C LEU A 114 11.40 16.99 28.95
N VAL A 115 12.12 16.80 27.84
CA VAL A 115 13.58 16.70 27.74
C VAL A 115 14.10 17.82 26.85
#